data_AF-A0A7V8YJ80-F1
#
_entry.id   AF-A0A7V8YJ80-F1
#
_cell.length_a   1.000
_cell.length_b   1.000
_cell.length_c   1.000
_cell.angle_alpha   90.00
_cell.angle_beta   90.00
_cell.angle_gamma   90.00
#
_symmetry.space_group_name_H-M   'P 1'
#
loop_
_entity.id
_entity.type
_entity.pdbx_description
1 polymer ?
#
loop_
_entity_poly.entity_id
_entity_poly.type
_entity_poly.pdbx_seq_one_letter_code
_entity_poly.pdbx_strand_id
1 'polypeptide(L)'
;RDPLEATAAVLRALEAGRSQVVGLGRADDRWFTFNAGMGWDAAVVAAVERARAKGREATPGRYARTALRHYLRQFTQPAALTVELPGQEPVSDVRLALVCNTDPWTYLGSRPVRTNPGCGQTDGLALFALLHLGLRTMLPVLREMLRADGNPNGANVLRYDELPLIRVSSPTPVALQVDGDYLGERSEMEFVAVPSALRVVV
;
A
#
# COMPACT_ATOMS: atom_id res chain seq x y z
N ARG A 1 -17.73 -12.30 6.61
CA ARG A 1 -17.30 -12.52 8.01
C ARG A 1 -18.40 -11.99 8.90
N ASP A 2 -18.77 -12.71 9.96
CA ASP A 2 -19.82 -12.31 10.92
C ASP A 2 -19.23 -11.32 11.96
N PRO A 3 -19.74 -10.08 12.05
CA PRO A 3 -19.30 -9.11 13.05
C PRO A 3 -19.44 -9.59 14.50
N LEU A 4 -20.42 -10.45 14.79
CA LEU A 4 -20.64 -10.98 16.14
C LEU A 4 -19.52 -11.95 16.53
N GLU A 5 -19.15 -12.86 15.64
CA GLU A 5 -18.03 -13.78 15.84
C GLU A 5 -16.70 -13.03 16.04
N ALA A 6 -16.46 -11.99 15.23
CA ALA A 6 -15.26 -11.16 15.35
C ALA A 6 -15.20 -10.44 16.70
N THR A 7 -16.33 -9.86 17.15
CA THR A 7 -16.42 -9.20 18.44
C THR A 7 -16.16 -10.18 19.59
N ALA A 8 -16.79 -11.35 19.54
CA ALA A 8 -16.60 -12.40 20.54
C ALA A 8 -15.13 -12.88 20.60
N ALA A 9 -14.43 -12.95 19.47
CA ALA A 9 -13.01 -13.28 19.43
C ALA A 9 -12.14 -12.23 20.15
N VAL A 10 -12.40 -10.94 19.89
CA VAL A 10 -11.68 -9.83 20.54
C VAL A 10 -11.95 -9.81 22.05
N LEU A 11 -13.19 -9.99 22.48
CA LEU A 11 -13.53 -10.04 23.91
C LEU A 11 -12.80 -11.19 24.62
N ARG A 12 -12.78 -12.39 24.05
CA ARG A 12 -12.02 -13.53 24.61
C ARG A 12 -10.52 -13.27 24.68
N ALA A 13 -9.97 -12.51 23.75
CA ALA A 13 -8.56 -12.13 23.78
C ALA A 13 -8.26 -11.11 24.89
N LEU A 14 -9.14 -10.12 25.06
CA LEU A 14 -9.08 -9.16 26.16
C LEU A 14 -9.18 -9.83 27.53
N GLU A 15 -10.18 -10.70 27.73
CA GLU A 15 -10.38 -11.44 28.98
C GLU A 15 -9.15 -12.31 29.34
N ALA A 16 -8.51 -12.90 28.34
CA ALA A 16 -7.30 -13.69 28.51
C ALA A 16 -6.00 -12.87 28.58
N GLY A 17 -6.08 -11.53 28.50
CA GLY A 17 -4.92 -10.64 28.50
C GLY A 17 -3.97 -10.84 27.31
N ARG A 18 -4.46 -11.41 26.20
CA ARG A 18 -3.63 -11.68 25.02
C ARG A 18 -3.40 -10.40 24.23
N SER A 19 -2.14 -10.00 24.14
CA SER A 19 -1.72 -8.87 23.32
C SER A 19 -0.36 -9.14 22.69
N GLN A 20 -0.12 -8.48 21.56
CA GLN A 20 1.19 -8.39 20.94
C GLN A 20 1.55 -6.92 20.74
N VAL A 21 2.84 -6.62 20.74
CA VAL A 21 3.35 -5.30 20.38
C VAL A 21 3.77 -5.36 18.90
N VAL A 22 3.36 -4.36 18.13
CA VAL A 22 3.61 -4.27 16.68
C VAL A 22 4.30 -2.95 16.34
N GLY A 23 5.10 -2.96 15.28
CA GLY A 23 5.63 -1.76 14.65
C GLY A 23 4.57 -1.02 13.85
N LEU A 24 4.78 0.28 13.67
CA LEU A 24 3.97 1.14 12.81
C LEU A 24 4.87 1.87 11.82
N GLY A 25 4.28 2.30 10.71
CA GLY A 25 4.90 3.28 9.83
C GLY A 25 4.55 4.70 10.24
N ARG A 26 5.44 5.64 9.93
CA ARG A 26 5.19 7.08 10.06
C ARG A 26 5.53 7.78 8.75
N ALA A 27 4.57 8.48 8.18
CA ALA A 27 4.70 9.35 7.02
C ALA A 27 4.70 10.80 7.52
N ASP A 28 5.87 11.42 7.63
CA ASP A 28 6.09 12.70 8.32
C ASP A 28 5.47 12.73 9.74
N ASP A 29 4.41 13.49 9.97
CA ASP A 29 3.72 13.60 11.26
C ASP A 29 2.60 12.56 11.45
N ARG A 30 2.28 11.78 10.41
CA ARG A 30 1.13 10.86 10.39
C ARG A 30 1.53 9.40 10.52
N TRP A 31 0.88 8.70 11.44
CA TRP A 31 1.08 7.26 11.64
C TRP A 31 0.22 6.43 10.69
N PHE A 32 0.71 5.25 10.33
CA PHE A 32 -0.03 4.27 9.55
C PHE A 32 0.27 2.84 10.00
N THR A 33 -0.75 2.00 9.90
CA THR A 33 -0.79 0.61 10.36
C THR A 33 -0.60 -0.39 9.23
N PHE A 34 -1.07 -0.08 8.02
CA PHE A 34 -1.09 -1.03 6.91
C PHE A 34 -0.17 -0.60 5.78
N ASN A 35 -0.41 0.56 5.19
CA ASN A 35 0.32 0.97 4.00
C ASN A 35 0.21 2.47 3.69
N ALA A 36 1.15 2.95 2.90
CA ALA A 36 1.11 4.25 2.25
C ALA A 36 1.45 4.11 0.76
N GLY A 37 1.14 5.12 -0.04
CA GLY A 37 1.47 5.10 -1.45
C GLY A 37 1.59 6.48 -2.07
N MET A 38 2.53 6.62 -2.99
CA MET A 38 2.84 7.85 -3.72
C MET A 38 3.04 7.57 -5.20
N GLY A 39 2.72 8.56 -6.06
CA GLY A 39 2.72 8.39 -7.52
C GLY A 39 1.41 7.87 -8.07
N TRP A 40 0.33 7.92 -7.28
CA TRP A 40 -1.04 7.76 -7.77
C TRP A 40 -1.44 9.05 -8.51
N ASP A 41 -2.13 8.96 -9.64
CA ASP A 41 -2.71 10.12 -10.33
C ASP A 41 -3.87 10.64 -9.48
N ALA A 42 -3.81 11.91 -9.09
CA ALA A 42 -4.81 12.56 -8.25
C ALA A 42 -6.21 12.54 -8.88
N ALA A 43 -6.32 12.60 -10.21
CA ALA A 43 -7.59 12.46 -10.91
C ALA A 43 -8.22 11.08 -10.66
N VAL A 44 -7.37 10.06 -10.52
CA VAL A 44 -7.78 8.69 -10.29
C VAL A 44 -8.14 8.45 -8.82
N VAL A 45 -7.41 9.02 -7.86
CA VAL A 45 -7.81 9.02 -6.44
C VAL A 45 -9.16 9.72 -6.28
N ALA A 46 -9.33 10.90 -6.87
CA ALA A 46 -10.60 11.62 -6.85
C ALA A 46 -11.74 10.84 -7.52
N ALA A 47 -11.46 10.00 -8.52
CA ALA A 47 -12.46 9.14 -9.15
C ALA A 47 -12.91 7.99 -8.24
N VAL A 48 -11.98 7.39 -7.48
CA VAL A 48 -12.29 6.36 -6.47
C VAL A 48 -13.10 6.94 -5.33
N GLU A 49 -12.71 8.10 -4.79
CA GLU A 49 -13.45 8.80 -3.75
C GLU A 49 -14.86 9.19 -4.20
N ARG A 50 -15.00 9.76 -5.40
CA ARG A 50 -16.31 10.07 -6.00
C ARG A 50 -17.20 8.83 -6.17
N ALA A 51 -16.62 7.66 -6.38
CA ALA A 51 -17.39 6.44 -6.50
C ALA A 51 -17.74 5.81 -5.16
N ARG A 52 -16.86 5.90 -4.15
CA ARG A 52 -17.18 5.55 -2.75
C ARG A 52 -18.34 6.42 -2.23
N ALA A 53 -18.30 7.73 -2.47
CA ALA A 53 -19.34 8.67 -2.08
C ALA A 53 -20.70 8.41 -2.77
N LYS A 54 -20.73 7.72 -3.92
CA LYS A 54 -21.96 7.43 -4.68
C LYS A 54 -22.71 6.18 -4.24
N GLY A 55 -22.30 5.55 -3.13
CA GLY A 55 -23.17 4.76 -2.25
C GLY A 55 -24.11 3.76 -2.94
N ARG A 56 -23.58 2.71 -3.57
CA ARG A 56 -24.36 1.50 -3.87
C ARG A 56 -23.58 0.27 -3.45
N GLU A 57 -24.19 -0.57 -2.60
CA GLU A 57 -23.71 -1.86 -2.10
C GLU A 57 -23.42 -2.87 -3.23
N ALA A 58 -22.44 -2.58 -4.08
CA ALA A 58 -22.08 -3.43 -5.22
C ALA A 58 -20.81 -4.21 -4.89
N THR A 59 -20.90 -5.53 -5.04
CA THR A 59 -19.91 -6.54 -4.63
C THR A 59 -18.46 -6.08 -4.89
N PRO A 60 -17.61 -6.00 -3.84
CA PRO A 60 -16.27 -5.39 -3.90
C PRO A 60 -15.39 -5.85 -5.08
N GLY A 61 -15.49 -7.11 -5.51
CA GLY A 61 -14.64 -7.69 -6.56
C GLY A 61 -14.90 -7.17 -7.98
N ARG A 62 -16.16 -6.89 -8.35
CA ARG A 62 -16.51 -6.45 -9.72
C ARG A 62 -16.23 -4.96 -9.91
N TYR A 63 -16.47 -4.17 -8.86
CA TYR A 63 -16.13 -2.75 -8.84
C TYR A 63 -14.62 -2.56 -8.86
N ALA A 64 -13.88 -3.25 -8.00
CA ALA A 64 -12.45 -2.99 -7.89
C ALA A 64 -11.64 -3.51 -9.10
N ARG A 65 -12.10 -4.55 -9.82
CA ARG A 65 -11.54 -4.93 -11.14
C ARG A 65 -11.80 -3.87 -12.22
N THR A 66 -12.96 -3.25 -12.20
CA THR A 66 -13.36 -2.21 -13.18
C THR A 66 -12.68 -0.89 -12.84
N ALA A 67 -12.66 -0.50 -11.58
CA ALA A 67 -11.93 0.63 -11.04
C ALA A 67 -10.44 0.49 -11.35
N LEU A 68 -9.80 -0.65 -11.07
CA LEU A 68 -8.40 -0.88 -11.42
C LEU A 68 -8.16 -0.81 -12.95
N ARG A 69 -9.05 -1.35 -13.78
CA ARG A 69 -8.90 -1.27 -15.25
C ARG A 69 -9.08 0.16 -15.79
N HIS A 70 -9.99 0.95 -15.23
CA HIS A 70 -10.18 2.35 -15.59
C HIS A 70 -9.04 3.22 -15.03
N TYR A 71 -8.61 2.94 -13.80
CA TYR A 71 -7.47 3.50 -13.08
C TYR A 71 -6.20 3.41 -13.94
N LEU A 72 -5.91 2.23 -14.49
CA LEU A 72 -4.74 1.97 -15.32
C LEU A 72 -4.85 2.52 -16.74
N ARG A 73 -6.07 2.86 -17.20
CA ARG A 73 -6.32 3.46 -18.52
C ARG A 73 -6.30 4.99 -18.49
N GLN A 74 -6.57 5.60 -17.34
CA GLN A 74 -6.54 7.06 -17.14
C GLN A 74 -5.16 7.60 -16.74
N PHE A 75 -4.23 6.72 -16.36
CA PHE A 75 -2.82 7.07 -16.16
C PHE A 75 -2.15 7.44 -17.49
N THR A 76 -2.34 8.66 -17.95
CA THR A 76 -1.82 9.10 -19.24
C THR A 76 -0.37 9.54 -19.15
N GLN A 77 0.07 10.15 -18.03
CA GLN A 77 1.46 10.58 -17.80
C GLN A 77 1.83 10.57 -16.30
N PRO A 78 2.27 9.43 -15.75
CA PRO A 78 2.79 9.37 -14.37
C PRO A 78 3.99 10.31 -14.18
N ALA A 79 3.94 11.17 -13.16
CA ALA A 79 5.13 11.89 -12.72
C ALA A 79 6.26 10.91 -12.37
N ALA A 80 7.49 11.31 -12.64
CA ALA A 80 8.66 10.55 -12.20
C ALA A 80 8.83 10.74 -10.69
N LEU A 81 9.12 9.65 -10.00
CA LEU A 81 9.53 9.61 -8.62
C LEU A 81 11.00 9.21 -8.54
N THR A 82 11.67 9.72 -7.52
CA THR A 82 12.97 9.24 -7.06
C THR A 82 12.78 8.60 -5.70
N VAL A 83 13.32 7.39 -5.53
CA VAL A 83 13.32 6.67 -4.26
C VAL A 83 14.73 6.65 -3.69
N GLU A 84 14.87 7.08 -2.45
CA GLU A 84 16.14 7.08 -1.73
C GLU A 84 16.04 6.16 -0.50
N LEU A 85 17.01 5.26 -0.40
CA LEU A 85 17.10 4.26 0.68
C LEU A 85 18.45 4.40 1.39
N PRO A 86 18.53 4.14 2.71
CA PRO A 86 19.79 4.20 3.45
C PRO A 86 20.88 3.33 2.83
N GLY A 87 22.04 3.92 2.54
CA GLY A 87 23.22 3.22 2.03
C GLY A 87 23.12 2.75 0.58
N GLN A 88 22.13 3.23 -0.19
CA GLN A 88 21.96 2.89 -1.60
C GLN A 88 21.89 4.14 -2.47
N GLU A 89 22.28 3.98 -3.74
CA GLU A 89 22.10 5.04 -4.74
C GLU A 89 20.61 5.31 -4.99
N PRO A 90 20.20 6.58 -5.17
CA PRO A 90 18.82 6.92 -5.51
C PRO A 90 18.34 6.23 -6.78
N VAL A 91 17.14 5.65 -6.74
CA VAL A 91 16.50 5.04 -7.91
C VAL A 91 15.51 6.03 -8.52
N SER A 92 15.86 6.55 -9.69
CA SER A 92 15.02 7.48 -10.45
C SER A 92 13.99 6.75 -11.34
N ASP A 93 13.10 7.52 -11.99
CA ASP A 93 12.10 7.04 -12.95
C ASP A 93 11.09 6.02 -12.40
N VAL A 94 10.95 5.94 -11.08
CA VAL A 94 9.87 5.21 -10.43
C VAL A 94 8.54 5.91 -10.75
N ARG A 95 7.48 5.15 -11.01
CA ARG A 95 6.15 5.68 -11.38
C ARG A 95 5.10 5.47 -10.30
N LEU A 96 5.36 4.52 -9.40
CA LEU A 96 4.51 4.20 -8.28
C LEU A 96 5.39 3.67 -7.17
N ALA A 97 5.22 4.18 -5.95
CA ALA A 97 5.86 3.65 -4.75
C ALA A 97 4.78 3.30 -3.72
N LEU A 98 4.78 2.05 -3.27
CA LEU A 98 3.90 1.52 -2.23
C LEU A 98 4.77 1.11 -1.05
N VAL A 99 4.44 1.66 0.12
CA VAL A 99 5.11 1.36 1.37
C VAL A 99 4.17 0.52 2.21
N CYS A 100 4.61 -0.66 2.65
CA CYS A 100 3.78 -1.60 3.39
C CYS A 100 4.37 -1.82 4.78
N ASN A 101 3.52 -1.73 5.80
CA ASN A 101 3.84 -2.17 7.16
C ASN A 101 3.40 -3.63 7.39
N THR A 102 2.54 -4.17 6.53
CA THR A 102 2.05 -5.56 6.65
C THR A 102 1.68 -6.19 5.31
N ASP A 103 1.67 -7.52 5.28
CA ASP A 103 1.15 -8.34 4.18
C ASP A 103 -0.21 -8.96 4.57
N PRO A 104 -1.27 -8.78 3.76
CA PRO A 104 -1.29 -8.14 2.44
C PRO A 104 -1.29 -6.61 2.48
N TRP A 105 -0.82 -6.00 1.38
CA TRP A 105 -0.88 -4.55 1.16
C TRP A 105 -2.33 -4.02 1.24
N THR A 106 -3.26 -4.73 0.59
CA THR A 106 -4.69 -4.42 0.67
C THR A 106 -5.56 -5.63 0.29
N TYR A 107 -6.88 -5.44 0.26
CA TYR A 107 -7.84 -6.46 -0.16
C TYR A 107 -8.72 -5.99 -1.31
N LEU A 108 -8.87 -6.87 -2.32
CA LEU A 108 -9.83 -6.76 -3.41
C LEU A 108 -11.09 -7.59 -3.06
N GLY A 109 -11.96 -7.04 -2.24
CA GLY A 109 -13.03 -7.82 -1.62
C GLY A 109 -12.46 -8.82 -0.62
N SER A 110 -12.69 -10.11 -0.82
CA SER A 110 -12.10 -11.17 0.03
C SER A 110 -10.70 -11.60 -0.42
N ARG A 111 -10.21 -11.11 -1.57
CA ARG A 111 -8.94 -11.54 -2.14
C ARG A 111 -7.80 -10.65 -1.67
N PRO A 112 -6.76 -11.18 -1.00
CA PRO A 112 -5.58 -10.39 -0.64
C PRO A 112 -4.84 -9.92 -1.90
N VAL A 113 -4.29 -8.71 -1.84
CA VAL A 113 -3.37 -8.16 -2.83
C VAL A 113 -2.01 -8.02 -2.16
N ARG A 114 -1.04 -8.81 -2.60
CA ARG A 114 0.26 -8.96 -1.95
C ARG A 114 1.34 -8.31 -2.82
N THR A 115 1.97 -7.25 -2.34
CA THR A 115 3.13 -6.61 -3.00
C THR A 115 4.45 -7.21 -2.51
N ASN A 116 4.54 -7.38 -1.18
CA ASN A 116 5.67 -7.92 -0.43
C ASN A 116 5.18 -9.10 0.44
N PRO A 117 4.97 -10.28 -0.16
CA PRO A 117 4.57 -11.47 0.60
C PRO A 117 5.48 -11.73 1.80
N GLY A 118 4.91 -11.79 3.00
CA GLY A 118 5.64 -12.05 4.25
C GLY A 118 6.17 -10.82 4.99
N CYS A 119 6.02 -9.60 4.47
CA CYS A 119 6.39 -8.39 5.21
C CYS A 119 5.48 -8.12 6.42
N GLY A 120 5.95 -7.29 7.36
CA GLY A 120 5.21 -6.92 8.59
C GLY A 120 5.26 -7.93 9.72
N GLN A 121 6.17 -8.91 9.63
CA GLN A 121 6.58 -9.76 10.75
C GLN A 121 7.79 -9.17 11.50
N THR A 122 8.30 -8.03 11.04
CA THR A 122 9.54 -7.39 11.50
C THR A 122 9.29 -5.92 11.87
N ASP A 123 10.33 -5.27 12.39
CA ASP A 123 10.33 -3.89 12.88
C ASP A 123 10.55 -2.84 11.75
N GLY A 124 10.49 -3.26 10.48
CA GLY A 124 10.77 -2.42 9.30
C GLY A 124 9.60 -2.30 8.31
N LEU A 125 9.72 -1.35 7.38
CA LEU A 125 8.79 -1.13 6.28
C LEU A 125 9.24 -1.87 5.02
N ALA A 126 8.28 -2.38 4.25
CA ALA A 126 8.53 -2.92 2.93
C ALA A 126 8.24 -1.88 1.84
N LEU A 127 9.07 -1.85 0.81
CA LEU A 127 8.87 -1.05 -0.40
C LEU A 127 8.50 -1.97 -1.56
N PHE A 128 7.48 -1.57 -2.31
CA PHE A 128 7.18 -2.09 -3.64
C PHE A 128 6.97 -0.93 -4.60
N ALA A 129 7.80 -0.85 -5.63
CA ALA A 129 7.76 0.21 -6.60
C ALA A 129 7.74 -0.33 -8.04
N LEU A 130 7.10 0.43 -8.93
CA LEU A 130 7.03 0.12 -10.36
C LEU A 130 7.76 1.18 -11.17
N LEU A 131 8.58 0.75 -12.13
CA LEU A 131 9.31 1.65 -13.04
C LEU A 131 8.48 2.05 -14.27
N HIS A 132 7.51 1.21 -14.65
CA HIS A 132 6.62 1.44 -15.78
C HIS A 132 5.20 0.95 -15.48
N LEU A 133 4.20 1.77 -15.83
CA LEU A 133 2.78 1.47 -15.65
C LEU A 133 2.09 0.98 -16.93
N GLY A 134 2.88 0.65 -17.96
CA GLY A 134 2.36 0.07 -19.19
C GLY A 134 1.62 -1.25 -18.93
N LEU A 135 0.46 -1.44 -19.58
CA LEU A 135 -0.35 -2.64 -19.37
C LEU A 135 0.43 -3.96 -19.58
N ARG A 136 1.38 -3.96 -20.52
CA ARG A 136 2.20 -5.15 -20.84
C ARG A 136 3.16 -5.53 -19.70
N THR A 137 3.77 -4.54 -19.04
CA THR A 137 4.75 -4.77 -17.96
C THR A 137 4.06 -5.06 -16.63
N MET A 138 2.90 -4.45 -16.41
CA MET A 138 2.17 -4.56 -15.15
C MET A 138 1.25 -5.78 -15.06
N LEU A 139 0.70 -6.28 -16.18
CA LEU A 139 -0.24 -7.40 -16.13
C LEU A 139 0.35 -8.68 -15.49
N PRO A 140 1.59 -9.11 -15.79
CA PRO A 140 2.23 -10.22 -15.09
C PRO A 140 2.37 -9.95 -13.59
N VAL A 141 2.80 -8.74 -13.22
CA VAL A 141 2.97 -8.31 -11.82
C VAL A 141 1.65 -8.36 -11.06
N LEU A 142 0.57 -7.81 -11.62
CA LEU A 142 -0.77 -7.85 -11.02
C LEU A 142 -1.30 -9.27 -10.85
N ARG A 143 -0.97 -10.18 -11.78
CA ARG A 143 -1.35 -11.60 -11.65
C ARG A 143 -0.67 -12.21 -10.43
N GLU A 144 0.64 -11.98 -10.27
CA GLU A 144 1.37 -12.44 -9.09
C GLU A 144 0.83 -11.80 -7.81
N MET A 145 0.54 -10.50 -7.79
CA MET A 145 0.00 -9.81 -6.61
C MET A 145 -1.34 -10.39 -6.13
N LEU A 146 -2.11 -10.97 -7.04
CA LEU A 146 -3.41 -11.55 -6.75
C LEU A 146 -3.36 -13.06 -6.49
N ARG A 147 -2.24 -13.75 -6.76
CA ARG A 147 -2.09 -15.18 -6.47
C ARG A 147 -1.89 -15.40 -4.98
N ALA A 148 -2.46 -16.49 -4.46
CA ALA A 148 -2.37 -16.80 -3.03
C ALA A 148 -0.90 -16.99 -2.57
N ASP A 149 -0.12 -17.66 -3.41
CA ASP A 149 1.31 -17.96 -3.28
C ASP A 149 2.20 -17.05 -4.15
N GLY A 150 1.62 -15.99 -4.71
CA GLY A 150 2.32 -15.14 -5.66
C GLY A 150 3.44 -14.34 -5.02
N ASN A 151 4.49 -14.08 -5.79
CA ASN A 151 5.66 -13.34 -5.34
C ASN A 151 6.08 -12.31 -6.39
N PRO A 152 5.44 -11.13 -6.45
CA PRO A 152 5.60 -10.21 -7.56
C PRO A 152 7.04 -9.70 -7.67
N ASN A 153 7.70 -9.99 -8.80
CA ASN A 153 9.08 -9.64 -9.08
C ASN A 153 9.30 -9.38 -10.58
N GLY A 154 10.51 -8.97 -10.95
CA GLY A 154 10.95 -8.80 -12.33
C GLY A 154 11.56 -7.42 -12.59
N ALA A 155 12.03 -7.19 -13.83
CA ALA A 155 12.76 -5.97 -14.19
C ALA A 155 11.96 -4.65 -14.03
N ASN A 156 10.63 -4.73 -13.95
CA ASN A 156 9.76 -3.57 -13.74
C ASN A 156 9.48 -3.29 -12.25
N VAL A 157 9.99 -4.14 -11.35
CA VAL A 157 9.65 -4.13 -9.92
C VAL A 157 10.92 -3.83 -9.12
N LEU A 158 10.87 -2.74 -8.36
CA LEU A 158 11.84 -2.46 -7.29
C LEU A 158 11.20 -2.89 -5.97
N ARG A 159 11.83 -3.80 -5.22
CA ARG A 159 11.22 -4.36 -4.02
C ARG A 159 12.22 -4.63 -2.91
N TYR A 160 11.85 -4.22 -1.70
CA TYR A 160 12.58 -4.47 -0.46
C TYR A 160 11.56 -4.83 0.62
N ASP A 161 11.91 -5.77 1.49
CA ASP A 161 10.95 -6.32 2.45
C ASP A 161 11.10 -5.75 3.87
N GLU A 162 12.24 -5.11 4.16
CA GLU A 162 12.51 -4.53 5.48
C GLU A 162 13.48 -3.34 5.36
N LEU A 163 12.97 -2.14 5.62
CA LEU A 163 13.69 -0.87 5.54
C LEU A 163 13.31 0.00 6.74
N PRO A 164 14.28 0.64 7.41
CA PRO A 164 13.98 1.55 8.52
C PRO A 164 13.46 2.91 8.03
N LEU A 165 13.77 3.27 6.78
CA LEU A 165 13.51 4.57 6.20
C LEU A 165 13.38 4.45 4.68
N ILE A 166 12.38 5.12 4.11
CA ILE A 166 12.16 5.25 2.67
C ILE A 166 11.84 6.72 2.39
N ARG A 167 12.61 7.38 1.51
CA ARG A 167 12.26 8.70 1.00
C ARG A 167 11.79 8.60 -0.43
N VAL A 168 10.72 9.32 -0.74
CA VAL A 168 10.16 9.39 -2.09
C VAL A 168 9.97 10.86 -2.46
N SER A 169 10.56 11.28 -3.58
CA SER A 169 10.44 12.65 -4.08
C SER A 169 9.96 12.66 -5.53
N SER A 170 9.37 13.77 -5.96
CA SER A 170 8.89 14.00 -7.32
C SER A 170 9.08 15.47 -7.71
N PRO A 171 9.46 15.77 -8.98
CA PRO A 171 9.57 17.15 -9.46
C PRO A 171 8.24 17.92 -9.45
N THR A 172 7.11 17.20 -9.44
CA THR A 172 5.76 17.78 -9.40
C THR A 172 4.98 17.15 -8.25
N PRO A 173 4.07 17.88 -7.57
CA PRO A 173 3.22 17.28 -6.55
C PRO A 173 2.43 16.08 -7.09
N VAL A 174 2.41 14.98 -6.33
CA VAL A 174 1.66 13.76 -6.65
C VAL A 174 0.80 13.33 -5.48
N ALA A 175 -0.28 12.60 -5.74
CA ALA A 175 -1.17 12.15 -4.69
C ALA A 175 -0.45 11.26 -3.68
N LEU A 176 -0.65 11.57 -2.40
CA LEU A 176 -0.30 10.74 -1.26
C LEU A 176 -1.56 10.07 -0.71
N GLN A 177 -1.47 8.77 -0.48
CA GLN A 177 -2.44 8.05 0.33
C GLN A 177 -1.76 7.37 1.52
N VAL A 178 -2.45 7.32 2.64
CA VAL A 178 -1.98 6.66 3.87
C VAL A 178 -3.17 5.91 4.48
N ASP A 179 -3.03 4.60 4.70
CA ASP A 179 -4.06 3.69 5.21
C ASP A 179 -5.43 3.79 4.49
N GLY A 180 -5.41 4.15 3.20
CA GLY A 180 -6.61 4.30 2.37
C GLY A 180 -7.21 5.71 2.35
N ASP A 181 -6.65 6.65 3.11
CA ASP A 181 -7.04 8.06 3.12
C ASP A 181 -6.18 8.87 2.14
N TYR A 182 -6.82 9.71 1.33
CA TYR A 182 -6.14 10.67 0.47
C TYR A 182 -5.71 11.92 1.25
N LEU A 183 -4.41 12.24 1.22
CA LEU A 183 -3.82 13.32 2.02
C LEU A 183 -3.40 14.56 1.21
N GLY A 184 -3.95 14.67 0.00
CA GLY A 184 -3.56 15.70 -0.95
C GLY A 184 -2.33 15.29 -1.76
N GLU A 185 -1.72 16.29 -2.39
CA GLU A 185 -0.51 16.10 -3.19
C GLU A 185 0.74 16.50 -2.40
N ARG A 186 1.86 15.82 -2.66
CA ARG A 186 3.17 16.06 -2.05
C ARG A 186 4.25 15.89 -3.11
N SER A 187 5.30 16.69 -3.02
CA SER A 187 6.51 16.55 -3.84
C SER A 187 7.57 15.70 -3.16
N GLU A 188 7.52 15.55 -1.84
CA GLU A 188 8.45 14.76 -1.05
C GLU A 188 7.71 14.14 0.12
N MET A 189 8.09 12.91 0.47
CA MET A 189 7.61 12.20 1.65
C MET A 189 8.70 11.33 2.25
N GLU A 190 8.82 11.37 3.57
CA GLU A 190 9.62 10.45 4.35
C GLU A 190 8.73 9.42 5.06
N PHE A 191 9.03 8.15 4.86
CA PHE A 191 8.39 7.03 5.56
C PHE A 191 9.39 6.35 6.48
N VAL A 192 9.08 6.31 7.77
CA VAL A 192 9.95 5.77 8.82
C VAL A 192 9.28 4.56 9.47
N ALA A 193 10.04 3.49 9.66
CA ALA A 193 9.61 2.36 10.47
C ALA A 193 9.78 2.72 11.95
N VAL A 194 8.72 2.55 12.74
CA VAL A 194 8.77 2.74 14.18
C VAL A 194 8.49 1.40 14.87
N PRO A 195 9.54 0.73 15.37
CA PRO A 195 9.40 -0.56 16.05
C PRO A 195 8.63 -0.41 17.35
N SER A 196 7.93 -1.48 17.73
CA SER A 196 7.27 -1.58 19.03
C SER A 196 6.35 -0.40 19.41
N ALA A 197 5.67 0.18 18.42
CA ALA A 197 4.92 1.43 18.57
C ALA A 197 3.52 1.24 19.17
N LEU A 198 2.89 0.09 18.97
CA LEU A 198 1.49 -0.13 19.36
C LEU A 198 1.27 -1.52 19.97
N ARG A 199 0.57 -1.58 21.10
CA ARG A 199 0.07 -2.85 21.65
C ARG A 199 -1.34 -3.13 21.11
N VAL A 200 -1.51 -4.29 20.48
CA VAL A 200 -2.78 -4.74 19.92
C VAL A 200 -3.22 -6.06 20.54
N VAL A 201 -4.54 -6.28 20.60
CA VAL A 201 -5.15 -7.50 21.14
C VAL A 201 -5.14 -8.61 20.08
N VAL A 202 -4.88 -9.87 20.50
CA VAL A 202 -4.80 -11.04 19.60
C VAL A 202 -5.53 -12.30 20.06
#